data_AF-A0A928F722-F1
#
_entry.id   AF-A0A928F722-F1
#
_cell.length_a   1.000
_cell.length_b   1.000
_cell.length_c   1.000
_cell.angle_alpha   90.00
_cell.angle_beta   90.00
_cell.angle_gamma   90.00
#
_symmetry.space_group_name_H-M   'P 1'
#
loop_
_entity.id
_entity.type
_entity.pdbx_description
1 polymer ?
#
loop_
_entity_poly.entity_id
_entity_poly.type
_entity_poly.pdbx_seq_one_letter_code
_entity_poly.pdbx_strand_id
1 'polypeptide(L)'
;MTVKRGDIYYADLSPVVGSEQGGMRPVLIIQNDVGNRYSPTVIAAAITSRMGKTKLPTHIDVYAERAGLSRDSIVLLEQVRTLDKRRLKEKMGHLDEALMADIDTAIAVSLGLVPRGDVHPPREQEHQPAATEIGSGVPAAVASAAEGEGKRPEFYT
;
A
#
# COMPACT_ATOMS: atom_id res chain seq x y z
N MET A 1 17.63 23.78 -14.45
CA MET A 1 17.30 22.75 -13.44
C MET A 1 17.58 21.38 -14.03
N THR A 2 18.55 20.65 -13.48
CA THR A 2 18.83 19.27 -13.88
C THR A 2 17.97 18.36 -13.02
N VAL A 3 16.98 17.71 -13.63
CA VAL A 3 16.12 16.71 -12.97
C VAL A 3 16.61 15.33 -13.40
N LYS A 4 16.59 14.35 -12.49
CA LYS A 4 16.98 12.96 -12.74
C LYS A 4 15.83 12.00 -12.51
N ARG A 5 15.83 10.89 -13.22
CA ARG A 5 14.98 9.73 -12.87
C ARG A 5 15.36 9.26 -11.46
N GLY A 6 14.37 8.91 -10.65
CA GLY A 6 14.57 8.55 -9.24
C GLY A 6 14.60 9.73 -8.27
N ASP A 7 14.66 10.99 -8.75
CA ASP A 7 14.54 12.16 -7.88
C ASP A 7 13.15 12.26 -7.24
N ILE A 8 13.11 12.69 -5.98
CA ILE A 8 11.88 13.09 -5.31
C ILE A 8 11.84 14.61 -5.21
N TYR A 9 10.73 15.20 -5.65
CA TYR A 9 10.46 16.64 -5.61
C TYR A 9 9.14 16.93 -4.91
N TYR A 10 9.05 18.04 -4.20
CA TYR A 10 7.75 18.60 -3.81
C TYR A 10 7.12 19.29 -5.02
N ALA A 11 5.84 19.08 -5.28
CA ALA A 11 5.17 19.60 -6.47
C ALA A 11 3.68 19.89 -6.22
N ASP A 12 3.16 20.93 -6.88
CA ASP A 12 1.72 21.18 -6.92
C ASP A 12 1.06 20.41 -8.05
N LEU A 13 0.16 19.51 -7.71
CA LEU A 13 -0.64 18.71 -8.65
C LEU A 13 -2.00 19.33 -8.97
N SER A 14 -2.34 20.47 -8.39
CA SER A 14 -3.65 21.12 -8.48
C SER A 14 -3.86 21.92 -9.79
N PRO A 15 -5.11 22.13 -10.25
CA PRO A 15 -6.35 21.48 -9.80
C PRO A 15 -6.42 20.01 -10.22
N VAL A 16 -7.42 19.29 -9.71
CA VAL A 16 -7.68 17.88 -10.00
C VAL A 16 -9.18 17.59 -10.11
N VAL A 17 -9.53 16.46 -10.74
CA VAL A 17 -10.90 15.97 -10.86
C VAL A 17 -11.02 14.57 -10.23
N GLY A 18 -12.10 14.34 -9.47
CA GLY A 18 -12.42 13.02 -8.92
C GLY A 18 -11.35 12.46 -7.98
N SER A 19 -10.83 11.26 -8.28
CA SER A 19 -9.89 10.51 -7.42
C SER A 19 -8.41 10.75 -7.74
N GLU A 20 -8.10 11.65 -8.68
CA GLU A 20 -6.73 12.10 -8.98
C GLU A 20 -6.01 12.62 -7.72
N GLN A 21 -4.72 12.30 -7.56
CA GLN A 21 -3.91 12.89 -6.49
C GLN A 21 -3.59 14.37 -6.76
N GLY A 22 -4.34 15.25 -6.08
CA GLY A 22 -4.11 16.70 -6.08
C GLY A 22 -3.36 17.23 -4.85
N GLY A 23 -3.28 18.57 -4.78
CA GLY A 23 -2.58 19.30 -3.72
C GLY A 23 -1.07 19.37 -3.92
N MET A 24 -0.42 20.13 -3.05
CA MET A 24 1.04 20.18 -2.93
C MET A 24 1.52 18.92 -2.18
N ARG A 25 2.41 18.13 -2.79
CA ARG A 25 2.90 16.85 -2.21
C ARG A 25 4.23 16.40 -2.83
N PRO A 26 4.92 15.41 -2.24
CA PRO A 26 6.06 14.78 -2.90
C PRO A 26 5.63 13.98 -4.14
N VAL A 27 6.48 13.96 -5.16
CA VAL A 27 6.35 13.16 -6.38
C VAL A 27 7.69 12.53 -6.76
N LEU A 28 7.67 11.30 -7.28
CA LEU A 28 8.84 10.59 -7.80
C LEU A 28 8.96 10.84 -9.30
N ILE A 29 10.12 11.28 -9.78
CA ILE A 29 10.40 11.43 -11.21
C ILE A 29 10.69 10.06 -11.84
N ILE A 30 9.82 9.62 -12.76
CA ILE A 30 9.93 8.31 -13.42
C ILE A 30 10.26 8.41 -14.92
N GLN A 31 10.20 9.61 -15.52
CA GLN A 31 10.64 9.85 -16.90
C GLN A 31 12.15 9.59 -17.06
N ASN A 32 12.55 9.13 -18.26
CA ASN A 32 13.95 8.92 -18.62
C ASN A 32 14.77 10.23 -18.65
N ASP A 33 16.08 10.10 -18.44
CA ASP A 33 17.00 11.23 -18.29
C ASP A 33 17.20 12.08 -19.56
N VAL A 34 16.99 11.53 -20.76
CA VAL A 34 17.05 12.31 -22.00
C VAL A 34 15.86 13.26 -22.07
N GLY A 35 14.66 12.76 -21.76
CA GLY A 35 13.47 13.59 -21.55
C GLY A 35 13.67 14.62 -20.44
N ASN A 36 14.21 14.20 -19.27
CA ASN A 36 14.45 15.11 -18.15
C ASN A 36 15.46 16.21 -18.47
N ARG A 37 16.42 15.96 -19.37
CA ARG A 37 17.38 16.97 -19.84
C ARG A 37 16.75 17.98 -20.79
N TYR A 38 16.05 17.52 -21.83
CA TYR A 38 15.67 18.39 -22.97
C TYR A 38 14.20 18.85 -22.96
N SER A 39 13.27 18.13 -22.34
CA SER A 39 11.85 18.51 -22.30
C SER A 39 11.58 19.65 -21.30
N PRO A 40 10.60 20.56 -21.54
CA PRO A 40 10.04 21.41 -20.50
C PRO A 40 9.23 20.63 -19.44
N THR A 41 8.87 19.37 -19.71
CA THR A 41 8.07 18.50 -18.83
C THR A 41 8.87 17.35 -18.21
N VAL A 42 8.27 16.74 -17.19
CA VAL A 42 8.66 15.48 -16.55
C VAL A 42 7.44 14.57 -16.43
N ILE A 43 7.64 13.26 -16.36
CA ILE A 43 6.60 12.30 -15.93
C ILE A 43 6.93 11.89 -14.51
N ALA A 44 5.95 12.01 -13.61
CA ALA A 44 6.11 11.75 -12.19
C ALA A 44 4.95 10.92 -11.62
N ALA A 45 5.24 10.10 -10.61
CA ALA A 45 4.24 9.36 -9.82
C ALA A 45 3.95 10.10 -8.51
N ALA A 46 2.69 10.17 -8.10
CA ALA A 46 2.30 10.79 -6.84
C ALA A 46 2.71 9.95 -5.62
N ILE A 47 3.24 10.61 -4.58
CA ILE A 47 3.54 9.97 -3.28
C ILE A 47 2.42 10.32 -2.28
N THR A 48 2.18 9.45 -1.31
CA THR A 48 1.29 9.71 -0.17
C THR A 48 1.86 9.14 1.13
N SER A 49 1.68 9.83 2.25
CA SER A 49 1.99 9.29 3.59
C SER A 49 0.77 8.68 4.30
N ARG A 50 -0.29 8.39 3.54
CA ARG A 50 -1.48 7.68 4.05
C ARG A 50 -1.21 6.17 3.99
N MET A 51 -0.48 5.69 4.99
CA MET A 51 -0.25 4.26 5.22
C MET A 51 -1.57 3.53 5.54
N GLY A 52 -1.62 2.21 5.42
CA GLY A 52 -2.81 1.41 5.72
C GLY A 52 -3.87 1.37 4.60
N LYS A 53 -3.51 1.74 3.37
CA LYS A 53 -4.31 1.39 2.18
C LYS A 53 -4.33 -0.13 1.97
N THR A 54 -5.38 -0.64 1.32
CA THR A 54 -5.32 -1.92 0.60
C THR A 54 -4.15 -1.90 -0.37
N LYS A 55 -3.17 -2.80 -0.18
CA LYS A 55 -1.98 -2.87 -1.05
C LYS A 55 -2.36 -3.34 -2.44
N LEU A 56 -2.14 -2.47 -3.43
CA LEU A 56 -2.14 -2.82 -4.84
C LEU A 56 -0.71 -3.17 -5.29
N PRO A 57 -0.52 -3.97 -6.36
CA PRO A 57 0.81 -4.21 -6.93
C PRO A 57 1.44 -2.93 -7.56
N THR A 58 0.71 -1.82 -7.58
CA THR A 58 1.18 -0.48 -7.98
C THR A 58 1.65 0.38 -6.80
N HIS A 59 1.68 -0.18 -5.57
CA HIS A 59 2.07 0.52 -4.34
C HIS A 59 3.45 0.05 -3.85
N ILE A 60 4.43 0.94 -3.94
CA ILE A 60 5.78 0.71 -3.38
C ILE A 60 5.94 1.53 -2.10
N ASP A 61 6.21 0.86 -0.98
CA ASP A 61 6.51 1.51 0.30
C ASP A 61 7.91 2.14 0.25
N VAL A 62 8.03 3.37 0.76
CA VAL A 62 9.27 4.14 0.79
C VAL A 62 9.46 4.71 2.19
N TYR A 63 10.50 4.20 2.87
CA TYR A 63 10.85 4.58 4.24
C TYR A 63 11.56 5.94 4.29
N ALA A 64 11.21 6.75 5.29
CA ALA A 64 11.65 8.14 5.44
C ALA A 64 13.16 8.33 5.28
N GLU A 65 13.91 7.55 6.07
CA GLU A 65 15.37 7.63 6.24
C GLU A 65 16.16 7.34 4.97
N ARG A 66 15.62 6.51 4.06
CA ARG A 66 16.28 6.11 2.82
C ARG A 66 16.01 7.03 1.62
N ALA A 67 15.02 7.92 1.73
CA ALA A 67 14.49 8.67 0.57
C ALA A 67 14.48 10.20 0.72
N GLY A 68 14.90 10.74 1.88
CA GLY A 68 14.80 12.17 2.16
C GLY A 68 13.36 12.65 2.39
N LEU A 69 12.46 11.75 2.80
CA LEU A 69 11.08 12.07 3.16
C LEU A 69 10.97 12.29 4.68
N SER A 70 10.04 13.14 5.11
CA SER A 70 9.82 13.46 6.54
C SER A 70 9.00 12.42 7.30
N ARG A 71 8.64 11.30 6.64
CA ARG A 71 7.76 10.22 7.11
C ARG A 71 7.68 9.11 6.07
N ASP A 72 7.42 7.90 6.54
CA ASP A 72 7.15 6.76 5.66
C ASP A 72 5.96 7.06 4.74
N SER A 73 6.08 6.59 3.50
CA SER A 73 5.18 6.94 2.41
C SER A 73 5.03 5.80 1.42
N ILE A 74 4.09 5.94 0.50
CA ILE A 74 3.79 5.00 -0.59
C ILE A 74 3.86 5.76 -1.92
N VAL A 75 4.63 5.25 -2.88
CA VAL A 75 4.57 5.70 -4.28
C VAL A 75 3.39 5.02 -4.96
N LEU A 76 2.54 5.81 -5.62
CA LEU A 76 1.32 5.35 -6.26
C LEU A 76 1.53 5.31 -7.78
N LEU A 77 1.94 4.16 -8.32
CA LEU A 77 2.22 4.02 -9.75
C LEU A 77 0.93 4.04 -10.60
N GLU A 78 -0.24 3.86 -9.99
CA GLU A 78 -1.55 4.12 -10.60
C GLU A 78 -1.92 5.62 -10.65
N GLN A 79 -1.04 6.51 -10.17
CA GLN A 79 -1.24 7.97 -10.10
C GLN A 79 -0.08 8.73 -10.73
N VAL A 80 0.20 8.39 -11.99
CA VAL A 80 1.24 9.02 -12.83
C VAL A 80 0.69 10.22 -13.60
N ARG A 81 1.48 11.29 -13.73
CA ARG A 81 1.13 12.51 -14.47
C ARG A 81 2.34 13.14 -15.15
N THR A 82 2.14 13.68 -16.35
CA THR A 82 3.10 14.59 -17.00
C THR A 82 2.95 16.00 -16.42
N LEU A 83 4.04 16.55 -15.88
CA LEU A 83 4.09 17.85 -15.22
C LEU A 83 5.03 18.80 -15.98
N ASP A 84 4.63 20.06 -16.11
CA ASP A 84 5.54 21.15 -16.45
C ASP A 84 6.53 21.36 -15.28
N LYS A 85 7.83 21.54 -15.58
CA LYS A 85 8.88 21.69 -14.55
C LYS A 85 8.62 22.86 -13.57
N ARG A 86 7.83 23.87 -13.93
CA ARG A 86 7.41 24.98 -13.02
C ARG A 86 6.53 24.51 -11.85
N ARG A 87 5.92 23.32 -11.95
CA ARG A 87 5.16 22.70 -10.84
C ARG A 87 6.07 22.11 -9.77
N LEU A 88 7.28 21.69 -10.12
CA LEU A 88 8.30 21.23 -9.17
C LEU A 88 8.78 22.40 -8.30
N LYS A 89 9.13 22.10 -7.05
CA LYS A 89 9.66 23.01 -6.04
C LYS A 89 11.01 22.47 -5.53
N GLU A 90 11.19 22.34 -4.23
CA GLU A 90 12.38 21.75 -3.61
C GLU A 90 12.59 20.27 -3.97
N LYS A 91 13.86 19.88 -4.11
CA LYS A 91 14.28 18.48 -4.18
C LYS A 91 14.32 17.94 -2.75
N MET A 92 13.63 16.83 -2.50
CA MET A 92 13.58 16.19 -1.19
C MET A 92 14.66 15.10 -1.06
N GLY A 93 14.85 14.32 -2.12
CA GLY A 93 15.80 13.21 -2.12
C GLY A 93 15.92 12.52 -3.47
N HIS A 94 16.33 11.26 -3.44
CA HIS A 94 16.52 10.37 -4.58
C HIS A 94 16.34 8.92 -4.08
N LEU A 95 15.74 8.03 -4.87
CA LEU A 95 15.65 6.61 -4.53
C LEU A 95 16.93 5.86 -4.93
N ASP A 96 17.29 4.82 -4.17
CA ASP A 96 18.38 3.91 -4.54
C ASP A 96 17.99 2.99 -5.72
N GLU A 97 19.00 2.36 -6.34
CA GLU A 97 18.83 1.51 -7.53
C GLU A 97 17.92 0.30 -7.27
N ALA A 98 17.90 -0.22 -6.04
CA ALA A 98 17.04 -1.35 -5.67
C ALA A 98 15.56 -0.93 -5.65
N LEU A 99 15.22 0.16 -4.95
CA LEU A 99 13.86 0.71 -4.98
C LEU A 99 13.46 1.14 -6.39
N MET A 100 14.39 1.64 -7.22
CA MET A 100 14.09 1.96 -8.62
C MET A 100 13.77 0.74 -9.49
N ALA A 101 14.29 -0.45 -9.17
CA ALA A 101 13.90 -1.70 -9.84
C ALA A 101 12.48 -2.16 -9.45
N ASP A 102 12.11 -2.00 -8.18
CA ASP A 102 10.73 -2.25 -7.70
C ASP A 102 9.73 -1.27 -8.36
N ILE A 103 10.12 0.00 -8.49
CA ILE A 103 9.37 1.03 -9.22
C ILE A 103 9.18 0.63 -10.70
N ASP A 104 10.21 0.10 -11.37
CA ASP A 104 10.11 -0.32 -12.78
C ASP A 104 9.17 -1.52 -12.97
N THR A 105 9.19 -2.46 -12.03
CA THR A 105 8.24 -3.58 -11.99
C THR A 105 6.81 -3.09 -11.74
N ALA A 106 6.60 -2.19 -10.79
CA ALA A 106 5.28 -1.61 -10.48
C ALA A 106 4.73 -0.73 -11.62
N ILE A 107 5.58 -0.01 -12.36
CA ILE A 107 5.21 0.70 -13.58
C ILE A 107 4.79 -0.29 -14.68
N ALA A 108 5.54 -1.38 -14.88
CA ALA A 108 5.21 -2.39 -15.88
C ALA A 108 3.86 -3.07 -15.59
N VAL A 109 3.54 -3.35 -14.32
CA VAL A 109 2.21 -3.84 -13.91
C VAL A 109 1.15 -2.76 -14.12
N SER A 110 1.37 -1.52 -13.65
CA SER A 110 0.38 -0.43 -13.74
C SER A 110 0.02 -0.03 -15.18
N LEU A 111 0.91 -0.26 -16.13
CA LEU A 111 0.72 0.07 -17.55
C LEU A 111 0.44 -1.16 -18.43
N GLY A 112 0.32 -2.36 -17.86
CA GLY A 112 0.04 -3.59 -18.59
C GLY A 112 1.15 -4.02 -19.56
N LEU A 113 2.41 -3.68 -19.24
CA LEU A 113 3.60 -3.95 -20.05
C LEU A 113 4.29 -5.29 -19.71
N VAL A 114 3.82 -5.98 -18.67
CA VAL A 114 4.24 -7.36 -18.36
C VAL A 114 3.74 -8.35 -19.43
N PRO A 115 4.39 -9.51 -19.60
CA PRO A 115 3.88 -10.58 -20.46
C PRO A 115 2.44 -10.98 -20.12
N ARG A 116 1.65 -11.39 -21.12
CA ARG A 116 0.25 -11.78 -20.94
C ARG A 116 0.14 -13.12 -20.21
N GLY A 117 0.13 -13.05 -18.88
CA GLY A 117 -0.09 -14.15 -17.93
C GLY A 117 0.04 -13.72 -16.47
N ASP A 118 0.90 -12.74 -16.19
CA ASP A 118 1.40 -12.50 -14.82
C ASP A 118 0.51 -11.58 -13.97
N VAL A 119 -0.46 -10.87 -14.56
CA VAL A 119 -1.43 -10.03 -13.84
C VAL A 119 -2.56 -10.90 -13.25
N HIS A 120 -2.22 -11.70 -12.25
CA HIS A 120 -3.23 -12.24 -11.34
C HIS A 120 -3.74 -11.13 -10.39
N PRO A 121 -5.04 -11.11 -10.05
CA PRO A 121 -5.50 -10.33 -8.90
C PRO A 121 -4.80 -10.85 -7.62
N PRO A 122 -4.69 -10.03 -6.56
CA PRO A 122 -4.23 -10.52 -5.27
C PRO A 122 -5.04 -11.75 -4.87
N ARG A 123 -4.38 -12.89 -4.62
CA ARG A 123 -5.07 -14.04 -4.05
C ARG A 123 -5.62 -13.59 -2.70
N GLU A 124 -6.94 -13.70 -2.53
CA GLU A 124 -7.57 -13.47 -1.24
C GLU A 124 -6.87 -14.36 -0.22
N GLN A 125 -6.49 -13.81 0.92
CA GLN A 125 -5.83 -14.58 1.97
C GLN A 125 -6.86 -15.58 2.50
N GLU A 126 -6.68 -16.85 2.13
CA GLU A 126 -7.48 -17.97 2.62
C GLU A 126 -7.55 -17.88 4.14
N HIS A 127 -8.74 -17.55 4.65
CA HIS A 127 -8.97 -17.51 6.09
C HIS A 127 -8.87 -18.94 6.61
N GLN A 128 -7.69 -19.31 7.09
CA GLN A 128 -7.51 -20.53 7.87
C GLN A 128 -8.47 -20.45 9.06
N PRO A 129 -9.46 -21.35 9.18
CA PRO A 129 -10.39 -21.32 10.29
C PRO A 129 -9.60 -21.54 11.58
N ALA A 130 -9.84 -20.70 12.59
CA ALA A 130 -9.13 -20.79 13.86
C ALA A 130 -9.31 -22.19 14.46
N ALA A 131 -8.19 -22.81 14.86
CA ALA A 131 -8.22 -24.14 15.44
C ALA A 131 -8.99 -24.13 16.77
N THR A 132 -10.04 -24.95 16.86
CA THR A 132 -10.80 -25.11 18.11
C THR A 132 -9.96 -25.91 19.11
N GLU A 133 -9.39 -25.25 20.11
CA GLU A 133 -8.69 -25.92 21.20
C GLU A 133 -9.66 -26.69 22.11
N ILE A 134 -9.73 -28.00 21.91
CA ILE A 134 -10.35 -28.95 22.85
C ILE A 134 -9.31 -29.46 23.85
N GLY A 135 -8.81 -28.54 24.70
CA GLY A 135 -7.87 -28.84 25.79
C GLY A 135 -8.58 -29.45 27.00
N SER A 136 -8.24 -30.70 27.35
CA SER A 136 -8.85 -31.44 28.45
C SER A 136 -8.42 -30.92 29.83
N GLY A 137 -9.39 -30.66 30.71
CA GLY A 137 -9.13 -30.26 32.11
C GLY A 137 -10.03 -30.98 33.11
N VAL A 138 -9.51 -32.07 33.71
CA VAL A 138 -10.13 -32.76 34.87
C VAL A 138 -9.04 -33.14 35.87
N PRO A 139 -9.20 -32.70 37.14
CA PRO A 139 -8.88 -33.54 38.30
C PRO A 139 -10.12 -33.72 39.19
N ALA A 140 -10.22 -34.85 39.89
CA ALA A 140 -11.39 -35.22 40.70
C ALA A 140 -11.14 -35.10 42.22
N ALA A 141 -12.11 -34.52 42.94
CA ALA A 141 -12.23 -34.44 44.42
C ALA A 141 -13.53 -33.64 44.73
N VAL A 142 -14.40 -33.91 45.72
CA VAL A 142 -14.59 -35.01 46.71
C VAL A 142 -16.10 -35.29 46.81
N ALA A 143 -16.53 -36.46 47.30
CA ALA A 143 -17.94 -36.83 47.46
C ALA A 143 -18.61 -36.24 48.72
N SER A 144 -19.93 -36.01 48.64
CA SER A 144 -20.89 -36.20 49.73
C SER A 144 -22.29 -36.44 49.16
N ALA A 145 -23.18 -37.09 49.91
CA ALA A 145 -24.53 -37.46 49.47
C ALA A 145 -25.62 -36.80 50.32
N ALA A 146 -26.80 -36.58 49.72
CA ALA A 146 -28.07 -36.34 50.40
C ALA A 146 -29.23 -36.71 49.46
N GLU A 147 -30.32 -37.24 50.00
CA GLU A 147 -31.52 -37.61 49.26
C GLU A 147 -32.50 -36.42 49.12
N GLY A 148 -33.43 -36.46 48.15
CA GLY A 148 -34.42 -35.40 47.95
C GLY A 148 -35.45 -35.71 46.86
N GLU A 149 -36.69 -36.01 47.26
CA GLU A 149 -37.83 -36.39 46.41
C GLU A 149 -38.35 -35.24 45.52
N GLY A 150 -39.15 -35.56 44.49
CA GLY A 150 -40.29 -34.68 44.13
C GLY A 150 -40.67 -34.49 42.65
N LYS A 151 -41.73 -35.21 42.22
CA LYS A 151 -42.78 -34.78 41.27
C LYS A 151 -42.41 -34.20 39.87
N ARG A 152 -42.67 -35.02 38.85
CA ARG A 152 -43.51 -34.67 37.68
C ARG A 152 -45.00 -34.77 38.06
N PRO A 153 -46.01 -34.42 37.21
CA PRO A 153 -46.01 -33.96 35.81
C PRO A 153 -46.43 -32.45 35.73
N GLU A 154 -47.11 -31.80 34.76
CA GLU A 154 -48.02 -32.15 33.65
C GLU A 154 -47.83 -31.26 32.38
N PHE A 155 -48.83 -31.26 31.49
CA PHE A 155 -48.83 -30.72 30.12
C PHE A 155 -49.43 -29.29 30.04
N TYR A 156 -49.07 -28.53 29.00
CA TYR A 156 -50.02 -28.22 27.92
C TYR A 156 -49.27 -27.89 26.61
N THR A 157 -50.03 -27.68 25.53
CA THR A 157 -49.57 -27.44 24.14
C THR A 157 -48.86 -26.10 23.93
#